data_AF-A0A4Q5NPF7-F1
#
_entry.id   AF-A0A4Q5NPF7-F1
#
_cell.length_a   1.000
_cell.length_b   1.000
_cell.length_c   1.000
_cell.angle_alpha   90.00
_cell.angle_beta   90.00
_cell.angle_gamma   90.00
#
_symmetry.space_group_name_H-M   'P 1'
#
loop_
_entity.id
_entity.type
_entity.pdbx_description
1 polymer ?
#
loop_
_entity_poly.entity_id
_entity_poly.type
_entity_poly.pdbx_seq_one_letter_code
_entity_poly.pdbx_strand_id
1 'polypeptide(L)'
;MKILLLDQNLFGATRVESNLTRSGHQVLLRSQPEAGDFDCIVWNFGNPKWTTENIAPAVEEAKAQFPDAKLLGFCGHREVEKWKAALSAGVRMSSNDNMMSDANSQVEK
;
A
#
# COMPACT_ATOMS: atom_id res chain seq x y z
N MET A 1 8.05 12.79 2.00
CA MET A 1 7.60 12.33 0.68
C MET A 1 6.08 12.43 0.61
N LYS A 2 5.52 12.56 -0.60
CA LYS A 2 4.08 12.48 -0.89
C LYS A 2 3.69 11.02 -1.03
N ILE A 3 2.77 10.56 -0.19
CA ILE A 3 2.33 9.16 -0.13
C ILE A 3 0.86 9.08 -0.46
N LEU A 4 0.50 8.23 -1.42
CA LEU A 4 -0.88 7.79 -1.60
C LEU A 4 -1.09 6.51 -0.79
N LEU A 5 -1.92 6.58 0.26
CA LEU A 5 -2.32 5.42 1.06
C LEU A 5 -3.67 4.89 0.53
N LEU A 6 -3.65 3.67 -0.01
CA LEU A 6 -4.81 2.97 -0.55
C LEU A 6 -5.33 1.95 0.45
N ASP A 7 -6.31 2.35 1.26
CA ASP A 7 -6.94 1.50 2.26
C ASP A 7 -8.42 1.86 2.43
N GLN A 8 -9.28 0.86 2.56
CA GLN A 8 -10.71 1.04 2.83
C GLN A 8 -11.11 0.63 4.26
N ASN A 9 -10.19 -0.01 5.00
CA ASN A 9 -10.39 -0.29 6.41
C ASN A 9 -10.00 0.96 7.20
N LEU A 10 -11.01 1.72 7.64
CA LEU A 10 -10.82 2.98 8.37
C LEU A 10 -9.87 2.85 9.56
N PHE A 11 -9.94 1.75 10.31
CA PHE A 11 -9.09 1.58 11.50
C PHE A 11 -7.62 1.36 11.15
N GLY A 12 -7.34 0.47 10.18
CA GLY A 12 -5.98 0.23 9.70
C GLY A 12 -5.39 1.47 9.05
N ALA A 13 -6.17 2.11 8.18
CA ALA A 13 -5.81 3.32 7.46
C ALA A 13 -5.38 4.45 8.39
N THR A 14 -6.19 4.79 9.40
CA THR A 14 -5.89 5.88 10.34
C THR A 14 -4.58 5.65 11.08
N ARG A 15 -4.27 4.40 11.42
CA ARG A 15 -3.04 4.07 12.18
C ARG A 15 -1.79 4.20 11.33
N VAL A 16 -1.83 3.68 10.10
CA VAL A 16 -0.73 3.78 9.13
C VAL A 16 -0.52 5.25 8.73
N GLU A 17 -1.59 5.97 8.39
CA GLU A 17 -1.57 7.40 8.08
C GLU A 17 -0.96 8.23 9.22
N SER A 18 -1.36 7.95 10.47
CA SER A 18 -0.84 8.66 11.65
C SER A 18 0.67 8.46 11.80
N ASN A 19 1.18 7.24 11.60
CA ASN A 19 2.61 6.96 11.71
C ASN A 19 3.41 7.67 10.60
N LEU A 20 2.93 7.62 9.36
CA LEU A 20 3.59 8.26 8.22
C LEU A 20 3.58 9.79 8.36
N THR A 21 2.45 10.38 8.76
CA THR A 21 2.32 11.83 8.98
C THR A 21 3.22 12.31 10.12
N ARG A 22 3.29 11.57 11.23
CA ARG A 22 4.20 11.87 12.36
C ARG A 22 5.68 11.82 11.97
N SER A 23 6.01 11.06 10.94
CA SER A 23 7.37 10.96 10.39
C SER A 23 7.66 12.05 9.33
N GLY A 24 6.76 13.02 9.17
CA GLY A 24 6.94 14.17 8.27
C GLY A 24 6.54 13.92 6.82
N HIS A 25 5.83 12.83 6.53
CA HIS A 25 5.30 12.58 5.18
C HIS A 25 3.97 13.30 4.95
N GLN A 26 3.71 13.65 3.69
CA GLN A 26 2.41 14.16 3.25
C GLN A 26 1.59 12.98 2.77
N VAL A 27 0.57 12.58 3.53
CA VAL A 27 -0.22 11.39 3.23
C VAL A 27 -1.58 11.80 2.65
N LEU A 28 -1.95 11.16 1.54
CA LEU A 28 -3.29 11.21 0.98
C LEU A 28 -3.94 9.83 1.14
N LEU A 29 -4.93 9.71 2.02
CA LEU A 29 -5.71 8.49 2.16
C LEU A 29 -6.84 8.43 1.12
N ARG A 30 -6.92 7.33 0.36
CA ARG A 30 -7.98 7.03 -0.60
C ARG A 30 -8.37 5.56 -0.60
N SER A 31 -9.57 5.28 -1.10
CA SER A 31 -10.08 3.92 -1.30
C SER A 31 -9.71 3.33 -2.67
N GLN A 32 -9.30 4.19 -3.61
CA GLN A 32 -8.95 3.89 -5.00
C GLN A 32 -7.80 4.81 -5.46
N PRO A 33 -7.02 4.41 -6.49
CA PRO A 33 -6.02 5.27 -7.11
C PRO A 33 -6.62 6.61 -7.56
N GLU A 34 -5.91 7.71 -7.31
CA GLU A 34 -6.25 9.06 -7.77
C GLU A 34 -5.06 9.63 -8.54
N ALA A 35 -5.30 10.35 -9.62
CA ALA A 35 -4.23 10.99 -10.38
C ALA A 35 -3.47 12.00 -9.49
N GLY A 36 -2.14 11.97 -9.58
CA GLY A 36 -1.29 12.86 -8.79
C GLY A 36 0.17 12.48 -8.88
N ASP A 37 1.00 13.39 -8.37
CA ASP A 37 2.44 13.20 -8.23
C ASP A 37 2.74 12.68 -6.82
N PHE A 38 3.04 11.38 -6.73
CA PHE A 38 3.32 10.68 -5.48
C PHE A 38 4.68 9.97 -5.56
N ASP A 39 5.47 10.10 -4.50
CA ASP A 39 6.76 9.41 -4.39
C ASP A 39 6.57 7.91 -4.05
N CYS A 40 5.48 7.59 -3.34
CA CYS A 40 5.18 6.23 -2.90
C CYS A 40 3.67 5.96 -2.84
N ILE A 41 3.29 4.77 -3.27
CA ILE A 41 1.95 4.21 -3.14
C ILE A 41 2.00 3.09 -2.11
N VAL A 42 1.25 3.23 -1.01
CA VAL A 42 1.13 2.24 0.06
C VAL A 42 -0.25 1.60 -0.02
N TRP A 43 -0.34 0.29 -0.23
CA TRP A 43 -1.59 -0.37 -0.60
C TRP A 43 -1.96 -1.52 0.32
N ASN A 44 -3.14 -1.43 0.96
CA ASN A 44 -3.71 -2.53 1.73
C ASN A 44 -4.38 -3.57 0.81
N PHE A 45 -3.73 -4.71 0.61
CA PHE A 45 -4.28 -5.87 -0.10
C PHE A 45 -5.10 -6.80 0.80
N GLY A 46 -5.14 -6.54 2.12
CA GLY A 46 -5.96 -7.30 3.06
C GLY A 46 -7.45 -7.01 3.01
N ASN A 47 -7.86 -6.06 2.16
CA ASN A 47 -9.27 -5.82 1.91
C ASN A 47 -9.92 -7.01 1.16
N PRO A 48 -11.15 -7.43 1.50
CA PRO A 48 -11.88 -8.48 0.79
C PRO A 48 -12.09 -8.24 -0.71
N LYS A 49 -12.04 -6.99 -1.18
CA LYS A 49 -12.13 -6.65 -2.62
C LYS A 49 -10.95 -7.20 -3.43
N TRP A 50 -9.81 -7.38 -2.78
CA TRP A 50 -8.60 -7.90 -3.43
C TRP A 50 -8.63 -9.42 -3.38
N THR A 51 -8.51 -10.03 -4.54
CA THR A 51 -8.36 -11.46 -4.75
C THR A 51 -7.04 -11.71 -5.47
N THR A 52 -6.55 -12.94 -5.43
CA THR A 52 -5.31 -13.32 -6.11
C THR A 52 -5.33 -12.96 -7.60
N GLU A 53 -6.51 -13.05 -8.23
CA GLU A 53 -6.73 -12.83 -9.66
C GLU A 53 -6.72 -11.35 -10.04
N ASN A 54 -7.10 -10.44 -9.14
CA ASN A 54 -7.23 -9.01 -9.46
C ASN A 54 -6.11 -8.12 -8.92
N ILE A 55 -5.22 -8.66 -8.06
CA ILE A 55 -4.06 -7.91 -7.55
C ILE A 55 -3.08 -7.58 -8.68
N ALA A 56 -2.66 -8.57 -9.45
CA ALA A 56 -1.67 -8.36 -10.53
C ALA A 56 -2.12 -7.32 -11.57
N PRO A 57 -3.33 -7.39 -12.15
CA PRO A 57 -3.77 -6.37 -13.11
C PRO A 57 -3.88 -4.98 -12.47
N ALA A 58 -4.38 -4.87 -11.23
CA ALA A 58 -4.48 -3.58 -10.55
C ALA A 58 -3.10 -2.97 -10.24
N VAL A 59 -2.10 -3.81 -9.95
CA VAL A 59 -0.71 -3.36 -9.78
C VAL A 59 -0.12 -2.85 -11.09
N GLU A 60 -0.35 -3.55 -12.21
CA GLU A 60 0.11 -3.11 -13.53
C GLU A 60 -0.52 -1.77 -13.93
N GLU A 61 -1.82 -1.59 -13.69
CA GLU A 61 -2.50 -0.30 -13.86
C GLU A 61 -1.89 0.80 -12.98
N ALA A 62 -1.60 0.50 -11.71
CA ALA A 62 -0.98 1.47 -10.80
C ALA A 62 0.45 1.83 -11.23
N LYS A 63 1.25 0.89 -11.73
CA LYS A 63 2.58 1.20 -12.29
C LYS A 63 2.49 2.06 -13.54
N ALA A 64 1.50 1.81 -14.40
CA ALA A 64 1.27 2.66 -15.58
C ALA A 64 0.84 4.08 -15.18
N GLN A 65 0.03 4.20 -14.12
CA GLN A 65 -0.44 5.49 -13.61
C GLN A 65 0.64 6.25 -12.81
N PHE A 66 1.51 5.55 -12.09
CA PHE A 66 2.54 6.11 -11.23
C PHE A 66 3.92 5.48 -11.54
N PRO A 67 4.47 5.73 -12.74
CA PRO A 67 5.67 5.03 -13.23
C PRO A 67 6.92 5.27 -12.38
N ASP A 68 7.02 6.42 -11.73
CA ASP A 68 8.17 6.79 -10.90
C ASP A 68 7.96 6.50 -9.40
N ALA A 69 6.74 6.12 -9.00
CA ALA A 69 6.40 5.91 -7.59
C ALA A 69 6.86 4.53 -7.10
N LYS A 70 7.34 4.48 -5.85
CA LYS A 70 7.56 3.19 -5.17
C LYS A 70 6.22 2.56 -4.82
N LEU A 71 6.00 1.29 -5.19
CA LEU A 71 4.82 0.53 -4.76
C LEU A 71 5.15 -0.39 -3.58
N LEU A 72 4.42 -0.20 -2.48
CA LEU A 72 4.51 -0.97 -1.25
C LEU A 72 3.13 -1.52 -0.89
N GLY A 73 3.01 -2.83 -0.77
CA GLY A 73 1.79 -3.51 -0.36
C GLY A 73 1.87 -4.00 1.08
N PHE A 74 0.72 -4.16 1.71
CA PHE A 74 0.62 -4.86 2.99
C PHE A 74 -0.70 -5.62 3.12
N CYS A 75 -0.66 -6.73 3.86
CA CYS A 75 -1.84 -7.54 4.17
C CYS A 75 -1.63 -8.38 5.44
N GLY A 76 -2.66 -9.12 5.86
CA GLY A 76 -2.59 -10.00 7.01
C GLY A 76 -1.70 -11.23 6.76
N HIS A 77 -1.09 -11.77 7.81
CA HIS A 77 -0.21 -12.95 7.73
C HIS A 77 -0.88 -14.21 7.19
N ARG A 78 -2.21 -14.31 7.26
CA ARG A 78 -2.99 -15.44 6.74
C ARG A 78 -3.34 -15.30 5.25
N GLU A 79 -3.06 -14.15 4.63
CA GLU A 79 -3.40 -13.86 3.23
C GLU A 79 -2.24 -14.21 2.29
N VAL A 80 -1.69 -15.43 2.47
CA VAL A 80 -0.47 -15.89 1.80
C VAL A 80 -0.57 -15.82 0.28
N GLU A 81 -1.73 -16.19 -0.29
CA GLU A 81 -1.92 -16.18 -1.74
C GLU A 81 -1.97 -14.75 -2.31
N LYS A 82 -2.60 -13.81 -1.60
CA LYS A 82 -2.58 -12.38 -1.98
C LYS A 82 -1.17 -11.82 -1.90
N TRP A 83 -0.41 -12.22 -0.88
CA TRP A 83 0.98 -11.81 -0.70
C TRP A 83 1.84 -12.29 -1.88
N LYS A 84 1.72 -13.55 -2.27
CA LYS A 84 2.43 -14.11 -3.44
C LYS A 84 2.04 -13.41 -4.74
N ALA A 85 0.76 -13.11 -4.94
CA ALA A 85 0.29 -12.37 -6.11
C ALA A 85 0.91 -10.98 -6.20
N ALA A 86 0.91 -10.23 -5.09
CA ALA A 86 1.50 -8.90 -5.04
C ALA A 86 3.02 -8.92 -5.27
N LEU A 87 3.75 -9.88 -4.65
CA LEU A 87 5.19 -10.07 -4.89
C LEU A 87 5.48 -10.41 -6.36
N SER A 88 4.69 -11.31 -6.96
CA SER A 88 4.83 -11.70 -8.37
C SER A 88 4.56 -10.54 -9.32
N ALA A 89 3.69 -9.61 -8.92
CA ALA A 89 3.44 -8.36 -9.61
C ALA A 89 4.51 -7.28 -9.34
N GLY A 90 5.59 -7.60 -8.62
CA GLY A 90 6.69 -6.66 -8.36
C GLY A 90 6.43 -5.66 -7.24
N VAL A 91 5.40 -5.86 -6.41
CA VAL A 91 5.15 -5.04 -5.23
C VAL A 91 5.97 -5.55 -4.06
N ARG A 92 6.68 -4.66 -3.38
CA ARG A 92 7.31 -5.02 -2.10
C ARG A 92 6.23 -5.17 -1.03
N MET A 93 6.30 -6.21 -0.22
CA MET A 93 5.26 -6.51 0.77
C MET A 93 5.73 -6.35 2.22
N SER A 94 4.79 -5.95 3.09
CA SER A 94 4.94 -5.93 4.55
C SER A 94 3.70 -6.50 5.23
N SER A 95 3.82 -6.91 6.49
CA SER A 95 2.66 -7.37 7.26
C SER A 95 1.86 -6.18 7.78
N ASN A 96 0.56 -6.40 8.03
CA ASN A 96 -0.27 -5.40 8.71
C ASN A 96 0.38 -4.94 10.02
N ASP A 97 0.92 -5.85 10.83
CA ASP A 97 1.52 -5.52 12.12
C ASP A 97 2.74 -4.61 11.97
N ASN A 98 3.62 -4.89 10.99
CA ASN A 98 4.77 -4.04 10.70
C ASN A 98 4.34 -2.67 10.15
N MET A 99 3.34 -2.63 9.27
CA MET A 99 2.83 -1.37 8.73
C MET A 99 2.16 -0.51 9.81
N MET A 100 1.41 -1.12 10.72
CA MET A 100 0.74 -0.41 11.82
C MET A 100 1.68 0.04 12.93
N SER A 101 2.85 -0.58 13.10
CA SER A 101 3.82 -0.25 14.15
C SER A 101 4.96 0.63 13.66
N ASP A 102 5.40 0.47 12.42
CA ASP A 102 6.63 1.07 11.90
C ASP A 102 6.54 1.36 10.38
N ALA A 103 5.49 2.09 9.99
CA ALA A 103 5.23 2.43 8.59
C ALA A 103 6.40 3.19 7.93
N ASN A 104 7.05 4.09 8.67
CA ASN A 104 8.15 4.92 8.18
C ASN A 104 9.33 4.06 7.69
N SER A 105 9.82 3.16 8.55
CA SER A 105 10.93 2.28 8.17
C SER A 105 10.53 1.31 7.06
N GLN A 106 9.24 1.02 6.89
CA GLN A 106 8.82 0.28 5.70
C GLN A 106 9.00 1.15 4.47
N VAL A 107 8.43 2.35 4.41
CA VAL A 107 8.44 3.21 3.22
C VAL A 107 9.84 3.69 2.81
N GLU A 108 10.75 3.87 3.76
CA GLU A 108 12.13 4.35 3.49
C GLU A 108 13.08 3.27 2.93
N LYS A 109 12.80 1.98 3.17
CA LYS A 109 13.53 0.86 2.55
C LYS A 109 13.29 0.78 1.06
#